data_AF-A0A0G2G1B4-F1
#
_entry.id   AF-A0A0G2G1B4-F1
#
_cell.length_a   1.000
_cell.length_b   1.000
_cell.length_c   1.000
_cell.angle_alpha   90.00
_cell.angle_beta   90.00
_cell.angle_gamma   90.00
#
_symmetry.space_group_name_H-M   'P 1'
#
loop_
_entity.id
_entity.type
_entity.pdbx_description
1 polymer ?
#
loop_
_entity_poly.entity_id
_entity_poly.type
_entity_poly.pdbx_seq_one_letter_code
_entity_poly.pdbx_strand_id
1 'polypeptide(L)'
;MQDFNLFHQVFKPEWGSPYTQDFLREVDVYRKSLNGVLFIDRVLRSVGVTKGRSYPPKGDNGLYQLHYQVCESDHSDHQKLSVFYYMLLDFNEHLGLKSRINFAEVFASRFGLPKKYEIFMRGLWHLDRQQFSHALQDLAHPSLTPEFADDIITAFVKNAEDSDYSLALAYYHAVQPVLRRPESLSLLFGALARTSLTEAFYFSRAHPEQTRQLLFEQLIASVLDGSGHDVATRASELVSLPLDSAEELWFEEYLTSGGGRKLRKAKDTVLMRRVVTGRHTDSVGDRNLGGQWNVVLGGFKSGMGGRVA
;
A
#
# COMPACT_ATOMS: atom_id res chain seq x y z
N MET A 1 28.45 -9.14 -31.27
CA MET A 1 28.01 -9.22 -29.87
C MET A 1 27.51 -7.84 -29.48
N GLN A 2 26.32 -7.73 -28.92
CA GLN A 2 25.80 -6.43 -28.49
C GLN A 2 26.29 -6.16 -27.08
N ASP A 3 26.69 -4.92 -26.83
CA ASP A 3 27.36 -4.52 -25.60
C ASP A 3 26.65 -3.31 -25.02
N PHE A 4 25.95 -3.50 -23.91
CA PHE A 4 25.21 -2.43 -23.25
C PHE A 4 26.14 -1.44 -22.55
N ASN A 5 27.43 -1.76 -22.36
CA ASN A 5 28.43 -0.83 -21.84
C ASN A 5 28.78 0.25 -22.87
N LEU A 6 28.42 0.07 -24.14
CA LEU A 6 28.53 1.10 -25.16
C LEU A 6 27.27 1.97 -25.17
N PHE A 7 27.40 3.21 -24.69
CA PHE A 7 26.30 4.18 -24.55
C PHE A 7 25.37 4.24 -25.77
N HIS A 8 25.94 4.40 -26.97
CA HIS A 8 25.19 4.52 -28.22
C HIS A 8 24.46 3.23 -28.66
N GLN A 9 24.76 2.08 -28.06
CA GLN A 9 23.97 0.87 -28.28
C GLN A 9 22.68 0.87 -27.47
N VAL A 10 22.64 1.60 -26.35
CA VAL A 10 21.48 1.75 -25.44
C VAL A 10 20.68 3.00 -25.81
N PHE A 11 21.33 4.16 -25.88
CA PHE A 11 20.72 5.46 -26.16
C PHE A 11 21.26 6.02 -27.47
N LYS A 12 20.49 5.88 -28.55
CA LYS A 12 20.95 6.33 -29.86
C LYS A 12 20.82 7.85 -30.02
N PRO A 13 21.87 8.57 -30.48
CA PRO A 13 21.81 10.02 -30.66
C PRO A 13 20.65 10.48 -31.55
N GLU A 14 20.31 9.71 -32.59
CA GLU A 14 19.23 10.04 -33.52
C GLU A 14 17.83 10.08 -32.86
N TRP A 15 17.66 9.53 -31.67
CA TRP A 15 16.39 9.58 -30.96
C TRP A 15 16.17 10.94 -30.27
N GLY A 16 17.25 11.65 -29.95
CA GLY A 16 17.21 12.78 -29.03
C GLY A 16 16.93 12.35 -27.59
N SER A 17 16.83 13.32 -26.69
CA SER A 17 16.62 13.09 -25.25
C SER A 17 15.19 13.49 -24.84
N PRO A 18 14.44 12.64 -24.10
CA PRO A 18 13.13 13.00 -23.58
C PRO A 18 13.20 13.97 -22.39
N TYR A 19 14.40 14.15 -21.80
CA TYR A 19 14.63 14.89 -20.56
C TYR A 19 14.66 16.42 -20.77
N THR A 20 13.56 16.96 -21.29
CA THR A 20 13.33 18.40 -21.46
C THR A 20 13.05 19.09 -20.13
N GLN A 21 13.11 20.43 -20.07
CA GLN A 21 12.76 21.18 -18.85
C GLN A 21 11.32 20.89 -18.38
N ASP A 22 10.40 20.61 -19.30
CA ASP A 22 9.02 20.28 -18.97
C ASP A 22 8.93 18.91 -18.29
N PHE A 23 9.63 17.92 -18.85
CA PHE A 23 9.77 16.59 -18.24
C PHE A 23 10.37 16.68 -16.82
N LEU A 24 11.43 17.47 -16.65
CA LEU A 24 12.05 17.65 -15.33
C LEU A 24 11.04 18.21 -14.31
N ARG A 25 10.22 19.19 -14.71
CA ARG A 25 9.20 19.79 -13.84
C ARG A 25 8.11 18.79 -13.49
N GLU A 26 7.64 18.01 -14.46
CA GLU A 26 6.63 16.97 -14.26
C GLU A 26 7.12 15.89 -13.29
N VAL A 27 8.34 15.36 -13.50
CA VAL A 27 8.94 14.38 -12.59
C VAL A 27 9.10 14.93 -11.18
N ASP A 28 9.42 16.22 -11.02
CA ASP A 28 9.48 16.85 -9.70
C ASP A 28 8.09 16.97 -9.03
N VAL A 29 7.00 17.12 -9.80
CA VAL A 29 5.63 17.05 -9.26
C VAL A 29 5.33 15.65 -8.75
N TYR A 30 5.60 14.62 -9.56
CA TYR A 30 5.41 13.23 -9.13
C TYR A 30 6.26 12.89 -7.90
N ARG A 31 7.52 13.30 -7.88
CA ARG A 31 8.41 13.07 -6.74
C ARG A 31 7.87 13.70 -5.45
N LYS A 32 7.32 14.91 -5.50
CA LYS A 32 6.70 15.55 -4.34
C LYS A 32 5.52 14.75 -3.79
N SER A 33 4.70 14.18 -4.67
CA SER A 33 3.57 13.34 -4.25
C SER A 33 4.00 12.04 -3.57
N LEU A 34 5.17 11.50 -3.91
CA LEU A 34 5.74 10.27 -3.34
C LEU A 34 6.72 10.55 -2.19
N ASN A 35 6.45 11.59 -1.39
CA ASN A 35 7.27 12.00 -0.24
C ASN A 35 8.74 12.30 -0.58
N GLY A 36 9.00 12.80 -1.79
CA GLY A 36 10.32 13.24 -2.23
C GLY A 36 11.21 12.13 -2.80
N VAL A 37 10.74 10.89 -2.92
CA VAL A 37 11.54 9.75 -3.40
C VAL A 37 10.72 8.90 -4.37
N LEU A 38 11.19 8.78 -5.61
CA LEU A 38 10.61 7.91 -6.63
C LEU A 38 11.06 6.44 -6.44
N PHE A 39 10.33 5.50 -7.02
CA PHE A 39 10.71 4.09 -7.09
C PHE A 39 11.99 3.91 -7.90
N ILE A 40 12.19 4.63 -9.01
CA ILE A 40 13.47 4.61 -9.73
C ILE A 40 14.64 5.11 -8.89
N ASP A 41 14.42 6.07 -7.97
CA ASP A 41 15.47 6.53 -7.05
C ASP A 41 15.91 5.38 -6.10
N ARG A 42 14.98 4.47 -5.74
CA ARG A 42 15.25 3.28 -4.92
C ARG A 42 15.99 2.21 -5.70
N VAL A 43 15.60 1.98 -6.97
CA VAL A 43 16.28 1.05 -7.87
C VAL A 43 17.71 1.51 -8.16
N LEU A 44 17.90 2.80 -8.46
CA LEU A 44 19.24 3.36 -8.69
C LEU A 44 20.13 3.17 -7.46
N ARG A 45 19.59 3.41 -6.26
CA ARG A 45 20.30 3.14 -5.02
C ARG A 45 20.64 1.66 -4.83
N SER A 46 19.72 0.75 -5.17
CA SER A 46 19.95 -0.69 -5.03
C SER A 46 20.98 -1.22 -6.02
N VAL A 47 21.19 -0.55 -7.15
CA VAL A 47 22.30 -0.84 -8.08
C VAL A 47 23.56 0.00 -7.82
N GLY A 48 23.69 0.65 -6.68
CA GLY A 48 24.92 1.37 -6.29
C GLY A 48 25.08 2.79 -6.86
N VAL A 49 24.09 3.31 -7.57
CA VAL A 49 24.05 4.72 -7.99
C VAL A 49 23.53 5.57 -6.83
N THR A 50 24.46 5.99 -5.96
CA THR A 50 24.15 6.64 -4.67
C THR A 50 24.14 8.17 -4.71
N LYS A 51 24.56 8.79 -5.81
CA LYS A 51 24.46 10.25 -5.97
C LYS A 51 22.99 10.68 -5.90
N GLY A 52 22.70 11.67 -5.05
CA GLY A 52 21.34 12.15 -4.85
C GLY A 52 20.75 12.73 -6.14
N ARG A 53 19.52 12.32 -6.49
CA ARG A 53 18.75 12.77 -7.67
C ARG A 53 19.46 12.57 -9.01
N SER A 54 20.05 11.40 -9.22
CA SER A 54 20.59 11.00 -10.54
C SER A 54 19.52 10.90 -11.62
N TYR A 55 18.27 10.64 -11.23
CA TYR A 55 17.12 10.66 -12.13
C TYR A 55 16.25 11.91 -11.88
N PRO A 56 15.67 12.51 -12.93
CA PRO A 56 15.98 12.27 -14.33
C PRO A 56 17.33 12.90 -14.71
N PRO A 57 18.08 12.31 -15.66
CA PRO A 57 19.35 12.86 -16.10
C PRO A 57 19.15 14.21 -16.80
N LYS A 58 20.00 15.18 -16.49
CA LYS A 58 19.93 16.53 -17.06
C LYS A 58 20.76 16.64 -18.33
N GLY A 59 20.09 16.66 -19.48
CA GLY A 59 20.72 16.72 -20.80
C GLY A 59 21.58 15.49 -21.13
N ASP A 60 22.23 15.52 -22.28
CA ASP A 60 22.94 14.36 -22.82
C ASP A 60 24.13 13.93 -21.94
N ASN A 61 24.86 14.90 -21.38
CA ASN A 61 25.95 14.60 -20.45
C ASN A 61 25.45 13.93 -19.16
N GLY A 62 24.29 14.35 -18.64
CA GLY A 62 23.68 13.70 -17.48
C GLY A 62 23.30 12.25 -17.77
N LEU A 63 22.76 11.99 -18.97
CA LEU A 63 22.37 10.65 -19.39
C LEU A 63 23.59 9.75 -19.59
N TYR A 64 24.65 10.27 -20.20
CA TYR A 64 25.94 9.57 -20.33
C TYR A 64 26.55 9.23 -18.97
N GLN A 65 26.57 10.18 -18.04
CA GLN A 65 27.09 9.95 -16.69
C GLN A 65 26.28 8.91 -15.92
N LEU A 66 24.95 8.91 -16.05
CA LEU A 66 24.10 7.90 -15.42
C LEU A 66 24.33 6.53 -16.03
N HIS A 67 24.40 6.43 -17.36
CA HIS A 67 24.73 5.19 -18.06
C HIS A 67 26.08 4.61 -17.60
N TYR A 68 27.12 5.43 -17.56
CA TYR A 68 28.44 5.03 -17.07
C TYR A 68 28.36 4.51 -15.62
N GLN A 69 27.70 5.23 -14.72
CA GLN A 69 27.56 4.81 -13.31
C GLN A 69 26.84 3.48 -13.15
N VAL A 70 25.82 3.21 -13.97
CA VAL A 70 25.11 1.92 -13.95
C VAL A 70 26.00 0.81 -14.49
N CYS A 71 26.75 1.06 -15.57
CA CYS A 71 27.66 0.05 -16.14
C CYS A 71 28.78 -0.34 -15.17
N GLU A 72 29.37 0.64 -14.49
CA GLU A 72 30.44 0.43 -13.50
C GLU A 72 29.97 -0.18 -12.17
N SER A 73 28.66 -0.31 -11.97
CA SER A 73 28.14 -0.89 -10.73
C SER A 73 28.43 -2.40 -10.60
N ASP A 74 28.65 -2.88 -9.39
CA ASP A 74 28.89 -4.32 -9.12
C ASP A 74 27.56 -5.09 -8.96
N HIS A 75 26.75 -5.09 -10.02
CA HIS A 75 25.44 -5.75 -10.07
C HIS A 75 25.30 -6.62 -11.31
N SER A 76 24.34 -7.53 -11.30
CA SER A 76 24.09 -8.40 -12.45
C SER A 76 23.68 -7.61 -13.69
N ASP A 77 24.03 -8.12 -14.87
CA ASP A 77 23.67 -7.49 -16.15
C ASP A 77 22.16 -7.25 -16.27
N HIS A 78 21.32 -8.18 -15.81
CA HIS A 78 19.87 -8.00 -15.83
C HIS A 78 19.40 -6.80 -14.99
N GLN A 79 20.02 -6.52 -13.84
CA GLN A 79 19.69 -5.35 -13.02
C GLN A 79 20.15 -4.04 -13.69
N LYS A 80 21.31 -4.05 -14.36
CA LYS A 80 21.78 -2.89 -15.14
C LYS A 80 20.86 -2.61 -16.33
N LEU A 81 20.54 -3.67 -17.09
CA LEU A 81 19.63 -3.60 -18.22
C LEU A 81 18.22 -3.17 -17.80
N SER A 82 17.72 -3.57 -16.62
CA SER A 82 16.40 -3.16 -16.14
C SER A 82 16.32 -1.64 -15.85
N VAL A 83 17.41 -1.04 -15.37
CA VAL A 83 17.51 0.42 -15.21
C VAL A 83 17.46 1.13 -16.57
N PHE A 84 18.18 0.62 -17.58
CA PHE A 84 18.10 1.16 -18.94
C PHE A 84 16.72 1.00 -19.55
N TYR A 85 16.08 -0.16 -19.36
CA TYR A 85 14.72 -0.40 -19.80
C TYR A 85 13.74 0.63 -19.20
N TYR A 86 13.83 0.93 -17.90
CA TYR A 86 13.02 1.97 -17.27
C TYR A 86 13.21 3.32 -17.93
N MET A 87 14.47 3.75 -18.14
CA MET A 87 14.74 5.02 -18.80
C MET A 87 14.14 5.06 -20.21
N LEU A 88 14.21 3.95 -20.96
CA LEU A 88 13.63 3.86 -22.30
C LEU A 88 12.09 3.88 -22.32
N LEU A 89 11.41 3.63 -21.19
CA LEU A 89 9.98 3.91 -21.08
C LEU A 89 9.69 5.42 -21.13
N ASP A 90 10.59 6.28 -20.64
CA ASP A 90 10.47 7.73 -20.81
C ASP A 90 10.55 8.13 -22.29
N PHE A 91 11.42 7.45 -23.06
CA PHE A 91 11.55 7.64 -24.50
C PHE A 91 10.26 7.20 -25.22
N ASN A 92 9.63 6.11 -24.80
CA ASN A 92 8.35 5.67 -25.36
C ASN A 92 7.25 6.73 -25.17
N GLU A 93 7.11 7.27 -23.96
CA GLU A 93 6.09 8.26 -23.65
C GLU A 93 6.27 9.56 -24.45
N HIS A 94 7.50 10.06 -24.55
CA HIS A 94 7.78 11.39 -25.11
C HIS A 94 8.09 11.38 -26.62
N LEU A 95 8.67 10.30 -27.12
CA LEU A 95 9.15 10.17 -28.50
C LEU A 95 8.45 9.04 -29.26
N GLY A 96 7.91 8.04 -28.57
CA GLY A 96 7.25 6.88 -29.18
C GLY A 96 6.01 7.25 -29.99
N LEU A 97 5.23 8.25 -29.56
CA LEU A 97 4.08 8.75 -30.32
C LEU A 97 4.47 9.36 -31.68
N LYS A 98 5.65 9.97 -31.77
CA LYS A 98 6.15 10.60 -33.01
C LYS A 98 6.83 9.59 -33.93
N SER A 99 7.51 8.61 -33.35
CA SER A 99 8.35 7.65 -34.09
C SER A 99 7.67 6.30 -34.37
N ARG A 100 6.56 5.98 -33.70
CA ARG A 100 5.91 4.64 -33.68
C ARG A 100 6.86 3.50 -33.26
N ILE A 101 7.93 3.84 -32.54
CA ILE A 101 8.93 2.89 -32.03
C ILE A 101 8.67 2.67 -30.54
N ASN A 102 8.65 1.40 -30.13
CA ASN A 102 8.72 1.02 -28.72
C ASN A 102 10.19 0.76 -28.34
N PHE A 103 10.90 1.82 -27.94
CA PHE A 103 12.31 1.80 -27.59
C PHE A 103 12.62 0.77 -26.50
N ALA A 104 11.79 0.70 -25.45
CA ALA A 104 11.98 -0.23 -24.34
C ALA A 104 11.85 -1.70 -24.78
N GLU A 105 10.83 -2.05 -25.59
CA GLU A 105 10.65 -3.41 -26.10
C GLU A 105 11.72 -3.83 -27.10
N VAL A 106 12.11 -2.92 -28.00
CA VAL A 106 13.22 -3.15 -28.94
C VAL A 106 14.51 -3.40 -28.15
N PHE A 107 14.77 -2.61 -27.11
CA PHE A 107 15.92 -2.80 -26.24
C PHE A 107 15.87 -4.13 -25.47
N ALA A 108 14.74 -4.46 -24.85
CA ALA A 108 14.58 -5.70 -24.09
C ALA A 108 14.81 -6.93 -24.96
N SER A 109 14.22 -6.95 -26.16
CA SER A 109 14.40 -8.03 -27.14
C SER A 109 15.84 -8.13 -27.62
N ARG A 110 16.47 -6.98 -27.85
CA ARG A 110 17.83 -6.85 -28.35
C ARG A 110 18.86 -7.40 -27.36
N PHE A 111 18.80 -6.95 -26.10
CA PHE A 111 19.75 -7.34 -25.04
C PHE A 111 19.31 -8.56 -24.22
N GLY A 112 18.17 -9.18 -24.56
CA GLY A 112 17.68 -10.39 -23.88
C GLY A 112 17.25 -10.16 -22.43
N LEU A 113 16.66 -9.00 -22.13
CA LEU A 113 16.16 -8.71 -20.78
C LEU A 113 15.02 -9.68 -20.42
N PRO A 114 15.11 -10.43 -19.31
CA PRO A 114 14.04 -11.36 -18.95
C PRO A 114 12.73 -10.65 -18.62
N LYS A 115 11.60 -11.25 -19.03
CA LYS A 115 10.27 -10.61 -18.95
C LYS A 115 9.88 -10.13 -17.55
N LYS A 116 10.30 -10.83 -16.50
CA LYS A 116 10.04 -10.41 -15.12
C LYS A 116 10.63 -9.03 -14.79
N TYR A 117 11.81 -8.68 -15.33
CA TYR A 117 12.41 -7.37 -15.13
C TYR A 117 11.67 -6.29 -15.93
N GLU A 118 11.23 -6.61 -17.15
CA GLU A 118 10.40 -5.69 -17.95
C GLU A 118 9.09 -5.34 -17.23
N ILE A 119 8.37 -6.36 -16.75
CA ILE A 119 7.09 -6.19 -16.04
C ILE A 119 7.31 -5.38 -14.76
N PHE A 120 8.31 -5.77 -13.95
CA PHE A 120 8.57 -5.09 -12.69
C PHE A 120 8.93 -3.61 -12.90
N MET A 121 9.87 -3.31 -13.80
CA MET A 121 10.28 -1.93 -14.05
C MET A 121 9.16 -1.09 -14.66
N ARG A 122 8.30 -1.68 -15.51
CA ARG A 122 7.12 -0.98 -16.04
C ARG A 122 6.10 -0.68 -14.94
N GLY A 123 5.88 -1.62 -14.02
CA GLY A 123 5.04 -1.41 -12.85
C GLY A 123 5.54 -0.27 -11.96
N LEU A 124 6.85 -0.22 -11.67
CA LEU A 124 7.47 0.88 -10.93
C LEU A 124 7.39 2.21 -11.68
N TRP A 125 7.55 2.19 -13.00
CA TRP A 125 7.44 3.37 -13.86
C TRP A 125 6.02 3.96 -13.83
N HIS A 126 5.00 3.11 -13.82
CA HIS A 126 3.61 3.52 -13.64
C HIS A 126 3.36 4.10 -12.23
N LEU A 127 3.94 3.51 -11.17
CA LEU A 127 3.84 4.08 -9.81
C LEU A 127 4.44 5.48 -9.73
N ASP A 128 5.63 5.68 -10.33
CA ASP A 128 6.31 6.97 -10.36
C ASP A 128 5.53 8.05 -11.12
N ARG A 129 4.52 7.67 -11.91
CA ARG A 129 3.62 8.58 -12.64
C ARG A 129 2.21 8.62 -12.07
N GLN A 130 1.99 8.05 -10.88
CA GLN A 130 0.68 7.92 -10.24
C GLN A 130 -0.35 7.13 -11.07
N GLN A 131 0.09 6.30 -12.02
CA GLN A 131 -0.77 5.46 -12.84
C GLN A 131 -1.06 4.15 -12.09
N PHE A 132 -1.67 4.25 -10.90
CA PHE A 132 -1.80 3.16 -9.93
C PHE A 132 -2.51 1.92 -10.49
N SER A 133 -3.56 2.08 -11.31
CA SER A 133 -4.27 0.96 -11.91
C SER A 133 -3.38 0.16 -12.88
N HIS A 134 -2.56 0.84 -13.69
CA HIS A 134 -1.61 0.18 -14.60
C HIS A 134 -0.46 -0.46 -13.82
N ALA A 135 0.03 0.23 -12.79
CA ALA A 135 1.04 -0.31 -11.89
C ALA A 135 0.59 -1.63 -11.24
N LEU A 136 -0.66 -1.72 -10.78
CA LEU A 136 -1.20 -2.93 -10.19
C LEU A 136 -1.19 -4.11 -11.18
N GLN A 137 -1.57 -3.89 -12.44
CA GLN A 137 -1.61 -4.94 -13.46
C GLN A 137 -0.24 -5.58 -13.67
N ASP A 138 0.83 -4.79 -13.61
CA ASP A 138 2.20 -5.28 -13.73
C ASP A 138 2.72 -5.88 -12.42
N LEU A 139 2.57 -5.17 -11.31
CA LEU A 139 3.18 -5.55 -10.03
C LEU A 139 2.50 -6.73 -9.34
N ALA A 140 1.24 -7.03 -9.70
CA ALA A 140 0.53 -8.23 -9.24
C ALA A 140 0.89 -9.49 -10.03
N HIS A 141 1.80 -9.41 -11.01
CA HIS A 141 2.13 -10.54 -11.85
C HIS A 141 2.85 -11.66 -11.05
N PRO A 142 2.41 -12.94 -11.15
CA PRO A 142 2.88 -14.02 -10.27
C PRO A 142 4.34 -14.43 -10.49
N SER A 143 4.99 -13.98 -11.57
CA SER A 143 6.41 -14.22 -11.82
C SER A 143 7.34 -13.29 -11.04
N LEU A 144 6.79 -12.31 -10.32
CA LEU A 144 7.56 -11.29 -9.62
C LEU A 144 7.82 -11.67 -8.16
N THR A 145 8.98 -11.27 -7.66
CA THR A 145 9.27 -11.21 -6.24
C THR A 145 8.81 -9.86 -5.69
N PRO A 146 8.16 -9.79 -4.50
CA PRO A 146 7.60 -8.56 -3.95
C PRO A 146 8.67 -7.62 -3.39
N GLU A 147 9.56 -7.14 -4.25
CA GLU A 147 10.56 -6.13 -3.93
C GLU A 147 9.88 -4.77 -3.72
N PHE A 148 10.41 -3.97 -2.77
CA PHE A 148 9.82 -2.69 -2.34
C PHE A 148 8.36 -2.78 -1.86
N ALA A 149 7.90 -3.95 -1.40
CA ALA A 149 6.53 -4.18 -0.95
C ALA A 149 6.00 -3.11 0.01
N ASP A 150 6.79 -2.73 1.03
CA ASP A 150 6.42 -1.69 1.97
C ASP A 150 6.13 -0.35 1.30
N ASP A 151 6.92 0.03 0.29
CA ASP A 151 6.77 1.29 -0.43
C ASP A 151 5.59 1.24 -1.41
N ILE A 152 5.40 0.11 -2.09
CA ILE A 152 4.29 -0.13 -3.02
C ILE A 152 2.95 -0.05 -2.28
N ILE A 153 2.81 -0.78 -1.17
CA ILE A 153 1.60 -0.74 -0.32
C ILE A 153 1.36 0.68 0.20
N THR A 154 2.41 1.34 0.66
CA THR A 154 2.28 2.71 1.19
C THR A 154 1.84 3.68 0.10
N ALA A 155 2.33 3.53 -1.13
CA ALA A 155 1.90 4.34 -2.27
C ALA A 155 0.42 4.10 -2.61
N PHE A 156 -0.04 2.85 -2.70
CA PHE A 156 -1.45 2.55 -2.96
C PHE A 156 -2.38 3.07 -1.86
N VAL A 157 -2.05 2.84 -0.57
CA VAL A 157 -2.92 3.26 0.53
C VAL A 157 -2.97 4.78 0.67
N LYS A 158 -1.84 5.49 0.55
CA LYS A 158 -1.80 6.95 0.71
C LYS A 158 -2.43 7.71 -0.45
N ASN A 159 -2.51 7.11 -1.64
CA ASN A 159 -3.14 7.72 -2.81
C ASN A 159 -4.53 7.12 -3.11
N ALA A 160 -5.15 6.45 -2.14
CA ALA A 160 -6.53 5.99 -2.25
C ALA A 160 -7.49 7.19 -2.24
N GLU A 161 -8.11 7.47 -3.38
CA GLU A 161 -9.15 8.49 -3.52
C GLU A 161 -10.42 8.04 -2.78
N ASP A 162 -11.11 8.96 -2.12
CA ASP A 162 -12.38 8.69 -1.40
C ASP A 162 -12.35 7.50 -0.41
N SER A 163 -11.17 7.17 0.12
CA SER A 163 -10.94 5.97 0.94
C SER A 163 -11.23 4.64 0.22
N ASP A 164 -11.16 4.62 -1.11
CA ASP A 164 -11.20 3.40 -1.91
C ASP A 164 -9.84 2.69 -1.89
N TYR A 165 -9.70 1.71 -1.00
CA TYR A 165 -8.48 0.93 -0.85
C TYR A 165 -8.41 -0.28 -1.82
N SER A 166 -9.29 -0.38 -2.82
CA SER A 166 -9.37 -1.55 -3.70
C SER A 166 -8.05 -1.92 -4.36
N LEU A 167 -7.25 -0.94 -4.79
CA LEU A 167 -5.93 -1.21 -5.40
C LEU A 167 -4.92 -1.78 -4.41
N ALA A 168 -4.87 -1.23 -3.20
CA ALA A 168 -3.98 -1.70 -2.13
C ALA A 168 -4.32 -3.13 -1.72
N LEU A 169 -5.62 -3.41 -1.55
CA LEU A 169 -6.13 -4.73 -1.17
C LEU A 169 -5.96 -5.74 -2.31
N ALA A 170 -6.22 -5.36 -3.56
CA ALA A 170 -5.98 -6.22 -4.70
C ALA A 170 -4.50 -6.63 -4.81
N TYR A 171 -3.57 -5.69 -4.62
CA TYR A 171 -2.14 -6.02 -4.56
C TYR A 171 -1.83 -6.97 -3.40
N TYR A 172 -2.33 -6.67 -2.20
CA TYR A 172 -2.12 -7.52 -1.04
C TYR A 172 -2.65 -8.95 -1.26
N HIS A 173 -3.86 -9.12 -1.77
CA HIS A 173 -4.46 -10.42 -2.02
C HIS A 173 -3.77 -11.21 -3.13
N ALA A 174 -3.34 -10.54 -4.20
CA ALA A 174 -2.67 -11.20 -5.30
C ALA A 174 -1.23 -11.61 -4.97
N VAL A 175 -0.50 -10.77 -4.22
CA VAL A 175 0.95 -10.90 -4.04
C VAL A 175 1.32 -11.46 -2.66
N GLN A 176 0.47 -11.28 -1.65
CA GLN A 176 0.72 -11.63 -0.24
C GLN A 176 2.12 -11.18 0.24
N PRO A 177 2.46 -9.88 0.08
CA PRO A 177 3.80 -9.39 0.37
C PRO A 177 4.11 -9.41 1.87
N VAL A 178 5.38 -9.68 2.20
CA VAL A 178 5.88 -9.54 3.59
C VAL A 178 6.28 -8.09 3.83
N LEU A 179 5.55 -7.41 4.71
CA LEU A 179 5.83 -6.02 5.11
C LEU A 179 6.82 -6.01 6.27
N ARG A 180 7.91 -5.24 6.12
CA ARG A 180 8.99 -5.16 7.11
C ARG A 180 8.88 -3.94 8.01
N ARG A 181 8.23 -2.87 7.53
CA ARG A 181 8.08 -1.61 8.27
C ARG A 181 6.76 -1.61 9.03
N PRO A 182 6.77 -1.33 10.35
CA PRO A 182 5.56 -1.22 11.14
C PRO A 182 4.56 -0.19 10.59
N GLU A 183 5.05 0.92 10.03
CA GLU A 183 4.23 1.96 9.42
C GLU A 183 3.44 1.44 8.21
N SER A 184 4.09 0.69 7.31
CA SER A 184 3.47 0.12 6.12
C SER A 184 2.46 -0.98 6.51
N LEU A 185 2.77 -1.78 7.53
CA LEU A 185 1.84 -2.76 8.10
C LEU A 185 0.60 -2.08 8.68
N SER A 186 0.77 -1.02 9.47
CA SER A 186 -0.34 -0.27 10.06
C SER A 186 -1.21 0.42 8.99
N LEU A 187 -0.63 0.90 7.90
CA LEU A 187 -1.37 1.45 6.76
C LEU A 187 -2.23 0.38 6.06
N LEU A 188 -1.66 -0.77 5.71
CA LEU A 188 -2.42 -1.88 5.13
C LEU A 188 -3.53 -2.35 6.07
N PHE A 189 -3.21 -2.50 7.36
CA PHE A 189 -4.19 -2.90 8.35
C PHE A 189 -5.34 -1.88 8.45
N GLY A 190 -5.01 -0.58 8.41
CA GLY A 190 -6.01 0.48 8.40
C GLY A 190 -6.92 0.45 7.18
N ALA A 191 -6.39 0.04 6.02
CA ALA A 191 -7.18 -0.20 4.81
C ALA A 191 -8.10 -1.41 4.97
N LEU A 192 -7.55 -2.55 5.40
CA LEU A 192 -8.31 -3.77 5.71
C LEU A 192 -9.43 -3.49 6.70
N ALA A 193 -9.13 -2.84 7.81
CA ALA A 193 -10.10 -2.53 8.85
C ALA A 193 -11.26 -1.69 8.31
N ARG A 194 -10.99 -0.68 7.46
CA ARG A 194 -12.03 0.16 6.87
C ARG A 194 -12.90 -0.60 5.87
N THR A 195 -12.33 -1.53 5.10
CA THR A 195 -13.07 -2.31 4.09
C THR A 195 -13.80 -3.52 4.68
N SER A 196 -13.16 -4.28 5.57
CA SER A 196 -13.70 -5.50 6.17
C SER A 196 -13.16 -5.70 7.59
N LEU A 197 -14.03 -5.51 8.58
CA LEU A 197 -13.67 -5.66 9.99
C LEU A 197 -13.33 -7.12 10.33
N THR A 198 -14.11 -8.07 9.82
CA THR A 198 -13.85 -9.50 9.95
C THR A 198 -12.48 -9.89 9.37
N GLU A 199 -12.12 -9.41 8.18
CA GLU A 199 -10.84 -9.75 7.57
C GLU A 199 -9.67 -9.15 8.38
N ALA A 200 -9.75 -7.88 8.78
CA ALA A 200 -8.75 -7.24 9.61
C ALA A 200 -8.57 -7.97 10.95
N PHE A 201 -9.65 -8.47 11.54
CA PHE A 201 -9.59 -9.27 12.77
C PHE A 201 -8.79 -10.57 12.59
N TYR A 202 -9.06 -11.35 11.53
CA TYR A 202 -8.28 -12.55 11.28
C TYR A 202 -6.84 -12.25 10.86
N PHE A 203 -6.62 -11.13 10.17
CA PHE A 203 -5.28 -10.66 9.85
C PHE A 203 -4.45 -10.35 11.11
N SER A 204 -5.03 -9.69 12.12
CA SER A 204 -4.31 -9.42 13.38
C SER A 204 -3.91 -10.71 14.08
N ARG A 205 -4.78 -11.73 14.07
CA ARG A 205 -4.53 -13.07 14.65
C ARG A 205 -3.39 -13.84 13.98
N ALA A 206 -3.06 -13.53 12.73
CA ALA A 206 -1.95 -14.16 12.02
C ALA A 206 -0.56 -13.65 12.51
N HIS A 207 -0.53 -12.63 13.36
CA HIS A 207 0.72 -12.01 13.83
C HIS A 207 1.08 -12.44 15.27
N PRO A 208 2.36 -12.31 15.68
CA PRO A 208 2.78 -12.51 17.06
C PRO A 208 2.03 -11.60 18.03
N GLU A 209 1.89 -12.04 19.29
CA GLU A 209 1.03 -11.44 20.31
C GLU A 209 1.17 -9.91 20.44
N GLN A 210 2.40 -9.39 20.50
CA GLN A 210 2.64 -7.94 20.61
C GLN A 210 2.07 -7.17 19.41
N THR A 211 2.33 -7.65 18.19
CA THR A 211 1.81 -7.02 16.97
C THR A 211 0.31 -7.21 16.84
N ARG A 212 -0.20 -8.41 17.18
CA ARG A 212 -1.62 -8.72 17.21
C ARG A 212 -2.39 -7.75 18.12
N GLN A 213 -1.90 -7.49 19.33
CA GLN A 213 -2.53 -6.55 20.26
C GLN A 213 -2.57 -5.14 19.66
N LEU A 214 -1.44 -4.63 19.13
CA LEU A 214 -1.39 -3.30 18.52
C LEU A 214 -2.36 -3.15 17.34
N LEU A 215 -2.44 -4.17 16.48
CA LEU A 215 -3.39 -4.18 15.36
C LEU A 215 -4.84 -4.28 15.86
N PHE A 216 -5.11 -5.07 16.89
CA PHE A 216 -6.44 -5.18 17.47
C PHE A 216 -6.91 -3.86 18.10
N GLU A 217 -6.03 -3.15 18.83
CA GLU A 217 -6.32 -1.81 19.34
C GLU A 217 -6.58 -0.81 18.19
N GLN A 218 -5.80 -0.89 17.10
CA GLN A 218 -6.04 -0.11 15.89
C GLN A 218 -7.40 -0.42 15.25
N LEU A 219 -7.86 -1.68 15.27
CA LEU A 219 -9.18 -2.07 14.78
C LEU A 219 -10.29 -1.39 15.57
N ILE A 220 -10.21 -1.47 16.91
CA ILE A 220 -11.19 -0.83 17.81
C ILE A 220 -11.23 0.68 17.56
N ALA A 221 -10.07 1.33 17.50
CA ALA A 221 -9.97 2.77 17.21
C ALA A 221 -10.63 3.10 15.87
N SER A 222 -10.34 2.34 14.81
CA SER A 222 -10.87 2.58 13.47
C SER A 222 -12.40 2.54 13.39
N VAL A 223 -13.04 1.73 14.24
CA VAL A 223 -14.51 1.61 14.29
C VAL A 223 -15.12 2.74 15.11
N LEU A 224 -14.53 3.10 16.25
CA LEU A 224 -15.11 4.07 17.18
C LEU A 224 -14.82 5.53 16.81
N ASP A 225 -13.69 5.80 16.13
CA ASP A 225 -13.36 7.12 15.59
C ASP A 225 -14.12 7.46 14.30
N GLY A 226 -14.82 6.47 13.72
CA GLY A 226 -15.60 6.67 12.50
C GLY A 226 -16.66 7.77 12.65
N SER A 227 -16.78 8.59 11.62
CA SER A 227 -17.86 9.55 11.43
C SER A 227 -18.65 9.18 10.18
N GLY A 228 -19.78 8.48 10.35
CA GLY A 228 -20.61 8.06 9.22
C GLY A 228 -21.83 7.24 9.63
N HIS A 229 -22.72 7.00 8.67
CA HIS A 229 -23.94 6.20 8.88
C HIS A 229 -23.64 4.73 9.21
N ASP A 230 -22.49 4.21 8.77
CA ASP A 230 -22.09 2.81 8.96
C ASP A 230 -21.42 2.51 10.32
N VAL A 231 -21.11 3.55 11.11
CA VAL A 231 -20.49 3.38 12.45
C VAL A 231 -21.37 2.49 13.31
N ALA A 232 -22.69 2.77 13.28
CA ALA A 232 -23.76 1.78 13.20
C ALA A 232 -23.41 0.30 13.33
N THR A 233 -23.49 -0.29 12.16
CA THR A 233 -23.27 -1.67 11.77
C THR A 233 -21.91 -2.15 12.24
N ARG A 234 -20.87 -1.35 12.01
CA ARG A 234 -19.49 -1.75 12.31
C ARG A 234 -19.24 -1.91 13.80
N ALA A 235 -19.82 -1.04 14.64
CA ALA A 235 -19.73 -1.21 16.08
C ALA A 235 -20.49 -2.45 16.55
N SER A 236 -21.64 -2.76 15.93
CA SER A 236 -22.37 -4.00 16.17
C SER A 236 -21.57 -5.24 15.79
N GLU A 237 -20.88 -5.21 14.65
CA GLU A 237 -19.98 -6.28 14.20
C GLU A 237 -18.80 -6.44 15.18
N LEU A 238 -18.17 -5.33 15.58
CA LEU A 238 -17.06 -5.30 16.54
C LEU A 238 -17.42 -6.01 17.86
N VAL A 239 -18.56 -5.66 18.47
CA VAL A 239 -18.98 -6.28 19.73
C VAL A 239 -19.44 -7.73 19.58
N SER A 240 -19.70 -8.16 18.34
CA SER A 240 -20.12 -9.53 18.01
C SER A 240 -18.94 -10.42 17.59
N LEU A 241 -17.72 -9.88 17.51
CA LEU A 241 -16.55 -10.67 17.16
C LEU A 241 -16.32 -11.83 18.13
N PRO A 242 -15.81 -12.98 17.64
CA PRO A 242 -15.51 -14.15 18.46
C PRO A 242 -14.14 -13.98 19.13
N LEU A 243 -14.06 -13.02 20.07
CA LEU A 243 -12.83 -12.73 20.81
C LEU A 243 -12.41 -13.92 21.70
N ASP A 244 -11.10 -14.21 21.73
CA ASP A 244 -10.52 -15.14 22.71
C ASP A 244 -10.30 -14.45 24.07
N SER A 245 -9.81 -15.20 25.06
CA SER A 245 -9.62 -14.66 26.41
C SER A 245 -8.63 -13.48 26.47
N ALA A 246 -7.59 -13.49 25.63
CA ALA A 246 -6.60 -12.42 25.60
C ALA A 246 -7.19 -11.17 24.92
N GLU A 247 -7.88 -11.35 23.80
CA GLU A 247 -8.55 -10.26 23.09
C GLU A 247 -9.66 -9.61 23.92
N GLU A 248 -10.41 -10.37 24.73
CA GLU A 248 -11.40 -9.81 25.66
C GLU A 248 -10.73 -8.93 26.72
N LEU A 249 -9.58 -9.35 27.23
CA LEU A 249 -8.81 -8.55 28.19
C LEU A 249 -8.31 -7.26 27.53
N TRP A 250 -7.68 -7.37 26.36
CA TRP A 250 -7.19 -6.21 25.60
C TRP A 250 -8.32 -5.25 25.24
N PHE A 251 -9.48 -5.77 24.85
CA PHE A 251 -10.66 -4.98 24.52
C PHE A 251 -11.14 -4.14 25.71
N GLU A 252 -11.26 -4.76 26.89
CA GLU A 252 -11.68 -4.06 28.10
C GLU A 252 -10.60 -3.08 28.59
N GLU A 253 -9.33 -3.49 28.64
CA GLU A 253 -8.21 -2.63 29.08
C GLU A 253 -8.06 -1.41 28.18
N TYR A 254 -8.03 -1.61 26.85
CA TYR A 254 -7.87 -0.52 25.89
C TYR A 254 -8.96 0.57 26.03
N LEU A 255 -10.21 0.17 26.23
CA LEU A 255 -11.37 1.08 26.32
C LEU A 255 -11.60 1.67 27.73
N THR A 256 -11.07 1.06 28.79
CA THR A 256 -11.27 1.53 30.17
C THR A 256 -10.08 2.29 30.75
N SER A 257 -8.86 1.79 30.54
CA SER A 257 -7.62 2.32 31.11
C SER A 257 -6.59 2.75 30.05
N GLY A 258 -6.66 2.19 28.85
CA GLY A 258 -5.71 2.42 27.75
C GLY A 258 -6.00 3.63 26.87
N GLY A 259 -5.36 3.65 25.70
CA GLY A 259 -5.45 4.76 24.73
C GLY A 259 -6.86 4.98 24.18
N GLY A 260 -7.68 3.93 24.15
CA GLY A 260 -9.07 3.96 23.67
C GLY A 260 -10.06 4.61 24.62
N ARG A 261 -9.70 4.90 25.88
CA ARG A 261 -10.61 5.50 26.88
C ARG A 261 -11.22 6.83 26.42
N LYS A 262 -10.49 7.59 25.61
CA LYS A 262 -10.93 8.91 25.10
C LYS A 262 -11.85 8.80 23.89
N LEU A 263 -11.98 7.61 23.30
CA LEU A 263 -12.84 7.38 22.15
C LEU A 263 -14.31 7.61 22.51
N ARG A 264 -15.06 8.19 21.59
CA ARG A 264 -16.48 8.40 21.77
C ARG A 264 -17.17 7.04 21.92
N LYS A 265 -18.04 6.90 22.92
CA LYS A 265 -18.78 5.66 23.25
C LYS A 265 -17.90 4.49 23.76
N ALA A 266 -16.63 4.69 24.12
CA ALA A 266 -15.77 3.62 24.64
C ALA A 266 -16.44 2.79 25.77
N LYS A 267 -17.02 3.47 26.78
CA LYS A 267 -17.74 2.82 27.89
C LYS A 267 -18.98 2.06 27.43
N ASP A 268 -19.74 2.63 26.49
CA ASP A 268 -20.96 2.03 25.96
C ASP A 268 -20.62 0.75 25.16
N THR A 269 -19.53 0.77 24.39
CA THR A 269 -19.04 -0.39 23.63
C THR A 269 -18.65 -1.54 24.55
N VAL A 270 -17.96 -1.26 25.68
CA VAL A 270 -17.64 -2.28 26.70
C VAL A 270 -18.91 -2.89 27.29
N LEU A 271 -19.89 -2.06 27.64
CA LEU A 271 -21.16 -2.55 28.17
C LEU A 271 -21.87 -3.43 27.14
N MET A 272 -21.92 -2.99 25.88
CA MET A 272 -22.59 -3.75 24.83
C MET A 272 -21.90 -5.08 24.55
N ARG A 273 -20.57 -5.14 24.55
CA ARG A 273 -19.81 -6.40 24.43
C ARG A 273 -20.20 -7.40 25.53
N ARG A 274 -20.36 -6.93 26.77
CA ARG A 274 -20.80 -7.79 27.90
C ARG A 274 -22.24 -8.27 27.75
N VAL A 275 -23.12 -7.45 27.19
CA VAL A 275 -24.51 -7.84 26.88
C VAL A 275 -24.54 -8.93 25.80
N VAL A 276 -23.86 -8.70 24.68
CA VAL A 276 -23.83 -9.63 23.53
C VAL A 276 -23.20 -10.97 23.90
N THR A 277 -22.21 -10.98 24.77
CA THR A 277 -21.55 -12.21 25.25
C THR A 277 -22.28 -12.90 26.41
N GLY A 278 -23.40 -12.36 26.90
CA GLY A 278 -24.14 -12.92 28.03
C GLY A 278 -23.39 -12.85 29.36
N ARG A 279 -22.32 -12.05 29.46
CA ARG A 279 -21.55 -11.83 30.69
C ARG A 279 -22.20 -10.80 31.64
N HIS A 280 -23.42 -10.35 31.32
CA HIS A 280 -24.19 -9.38 32.10
C HIS A 280 -25.65 -9.83 32.20
N THR A 281 -26.14 -10.07 33.42
CA THR A 281 -27.50 -10.58 33.66
C THR A 281 -28.53 -9.52 34.08
N ASP A 282 -28.18 -8.41 34.75
CA ASP A 282 -29.22 -7.70 35.56
C ASP A 282 -29.22 -6.15 35.59
N SER A 283 -28.63 -5.40 34.65
CA SER A 283 -28.54 -3.91 34.85
C SER A 283 -28.63 -2.99 33.64
N VAL A 284 -28.86 -3.50 32.42
CA VAL A 284 -28.88 -2.66 31.20
C VAL A 284 -30.28 -2.12 30.88
N GLY A 285 -31.32 -2.63 31.55
CA GLY A 285 -32.69 -2.12 31.39
C GLY A 285 -32.86 -0.63 31.69
N ASP A 286 -31.96 -0.04 32.49
CA ASP A 286 -32.15 1.28 33.10
C ASP A 286 -31.10 2.34 32.74
N ARG A 287 -30.10 2.00 31.90
CA ARG A 287 -29.09 2.97 31.44
C ARG A 287 -29.32 3.37 30.00
N ASN A 288 -29.60 4.65 29.78
CA ASN A 288 -29.66 5.29 28.46
C ASN A 288 -28.28 5.19 27.78
N LEU A 289 -28.08 4.15 26.99
CA LEU A 289 -26.93 4.05 26.08
C LEU A 289 -27.09 5.07 24.95
N GLY A 290 -25.97 5.56 24.41
CA GLY A 290 -26.01 6.50 23.29
C GLY A 290 -26.81 5.94 22.11
N GLY A 291 -27.50 6.81 21.36
CA GLY A 291 -28.56 6.42 20.40
C GLY A 291 -28.20 5.38 19.33
N GLN A 292 -26.91 5.18 19.05
CA GLN A 292 -26.43 4.11 18.17
C GLN A 292 -26.70 2.71 18.73
N TRP A 293 -26.50 2.52 20.04
CA TRP A 293 -26.68 1.22 20.69
C TRP A 293 -28.14 0.90 20.97
N ASN A 294 -29.03 1.91 21.02
CA ASN A 294 -30.46 1.69 21.12
C ASN A 294 -31.01 0.94 19.90
N VAL A 295 -30.48 1.21 18.70
CA VAL A 295 -30.84 0.49 17.47
C VAL A 295 -30.37 -0.98 17.54
N VAL A 296 -29.13 -1.20 17.97
CA VAL A 296 -28.55 -2.56 18.09
C VAL A 296 -29.29 -3.37 19.17
N LEU A 297 -29.57 -2.77 20.33
CA LEU A 297 -30.37 -3.39 21.39
C LEU A 297 -31.81 -3.68 20.96
N GLY A 298 -32.43 -2.81 20.15
CA GLY A 298 -33.74 -3.06 19.56
C GLY A 298 -33.74 -4.29 18.65
N GLY A 299 -32.73 -4.43 17.81
CA GLY A 299 -32.53 -5.61 16.96
C GLY A 299 -32.29 -6.89 17.77
N PHE A 300 -31.44 -6.82 18.80
CA PHE A 300 -31.13 -7.95 19.69
C PHE A 300 -32.35 -8.40 20.50
N LYS A 301 -33.13 -7.46 21.08
CA LYS A 301 -34.38 -7.75 21.79
C LYS A 301 -35.46 -8.35 20.89
N SER A 302 -35.53 -7.91 19.63
CA SER A 302 -36.44 -8.47 18.62
C SER A 302 -36.06 -9.91 18.24
N GLY A 303 -34.77 -10.20 18.11
CA GLY A 303 -34.25 -11.54 17.77
C GLY A 303 -34.29 -12.56 18.92
N MET A 304 -34.22 -12.10 20.18
CA MET A 304 -34.31 -12.98 21.36
C MET A 304 -35.73 -13.45 21.69
N GLY A 305 -36.75 -13.04 20.93
CA GLY A 305 -38.11 -13.56 21.05
C GLY A 305 -38.66 -13.48 22.48
N GLY A 306 -38.78 -12.27 23.04
CA GLY A 306 -39.61 -12.02 24.23
C GLY A 306 -39.32 -12.85 25.48
N ARG A 307 -38.13 -13.46 25.63
CA ARG A 307 -37.76 -14.20 26.85
C ARG A 307 -37.08 -13.30 27.88
N VAL A 308 -37.72 -12.21 28.24
CA VAL A 308 -37.56 -11.56 29.55
C VAL A 308 -38.91 -10.90 29.87
N ALA A 309 -39.80 -11.68 30.47
CA ALA A 309 -40.88 -11.21 31.33
C ALA A 309 -40.75 -12.00 32.63
#